data_AF-A0A7W1B4W4-F1
#
_entry.id   AF-A0A7W1B4W4-F1
#
_cell.length_a   1.000
_cell.length_b   1.000
_cell.length_c   1.000
_cell.angle_alpha   90.00
_cell.angle_beta   90.00
_cell.angle_gamma   90.00
#
_symmetry.space_group_name_H-M   'P 1'
#
loop_
_entity.id
_entity.type
_entity.pdbx_description
1 polymer ?
#
loop_
_entity_poly.entity_id
_entity_poly.type
_entity_poly.pdbx_seq_one_letter_code
_entity_poly.pdbx_strand_id
1 'polypeptide(L)'
;MPQIAGLRGVLPDPSKLAEVLAAPSDAFAERLASGALNRDPGRAVYRYHQVFELGGRTVTRKALIAAVRLMPWSERQIRAHEESGGRDAALATIRATGAHTVPVFAGFRDAAGEVDRQFRKLEGDRPTLQHTTADGTIHRVFRAQSAEILGPLRKVFAPKKLHVLDGHDRYEAMLAYQEELGAKQALPLYSSANHGLACMVNLDDPTVYQTTTARHRIVRGPAVKSAAVLAAAKPWFIIDKLAGAAKDQVALRAALADSVAHQPAFVIVFAGEPDAYKLTLSPDVSLIDVGVKVHRALQKLDPVVEALLFRPRALAGATVTTDTDLPRVLAAVQGGAAAAIVMRPMQLDQLIHVDELGELLPAGSTAFFPPVAAGLVMSMVDPDEDLV
;
A
#
# COMPACT_ATOMS: atom_id res chain seq x y z
N MET A 1 -24.71 8.45 -8.92
CA MET A 1 -24.32 7.33 -8.05
C MET A 1 -23.36 7.85 -6.99
N PRO A 2 -23.61 7.61 -5.70
CA PRO A 2 -22.70 8.10 -4.66
C PRO A 2 -21.33 7.44 -4.83
N GLN A 3 -20.25 8.19 -4.61
CA GLN A 3 -18.90 7.65 -4.70
C GLN A 3 -18.61 6.63 -3.61
N ILE A 4 -19.27 6.77 -2.46
CA ILE A 4 -19.20 5.82 -1.34
C ILE A 4 -20.59 5.33 -0.95
N ALA A 5 -20.68 4.09 -0.51
CA ALA A 5 -21.90 3.48 0.03
C ALA A 5 -21.59 2.68 1.29
N GLY A 6 -22.62 2.49 2.13
CA GLY A 6 -22.56 1.47 3.17
C GLY A 6 -22.69 0.09 2.55
N LEU A 7 -22.10 -0.91 3.19
CA LEU A 7 -22.15 -2.30 2.75
C LEU A 7 -22.65 -3.21 3.87
N ARG A 8 -23.17 -4.38 3.52
CA ARG A 8 -23.37 -5.47 4.48
C ARG A 8 -22.04 -6.18 4.66
N GLY A 9 -21.14 -5.58 5.45
CA GLY A 9 -19.80 -6.12 5.63
C GLY A 9 -19.82 -7.50 6.27
N VAL A 10 -18.80 -8.28 5.96
CA VAL A 10 -18.52 -9.58 6.55
C VAL A 10 -17.41 -9.38 7.57
N LEU A 11 -17.73 -9.63 8.84
CA LEU A 11 -16.83 -9.44 9.96
C LEU A 11 -16.50 -10.79 10.62
N PRO A 12 -15.28 -10.98 11.11
CA PRO A 12 -14.96 -12.14 11.93
C PRO A 12 -15.80 -12.16 13.21
N ASP A 13 -16.19 -13.35 13.66
CA ASP A 13 -16.57 -13.53 15.05
C ASP A 13 -15.39 -13.11 15.96
N PRO A 14 -15.62 -12.33 17.03
CA PRO A 14 -14.54 -11.88 17.91
C PRO A 14 -13.65 -13.01 18.46
N SER A 15 -14.19 -14.21 18.68
CA SER A 15 -13.44 -15.38 19.15
C SER A 15 -12.56 -16.02 18.06
N LYS A 16 -12.86 -15.76 16.78
CA LYS A 16 -12.14 -16.29 15.60
C LYS A 16 -11.27 -15.25 14.92
N LEU A 17 -11.26 -14.01 15.43
CA LEU A 17 -10.60 -12.87 14.81
C LEU A 17 -9.13 -13.15 14.45
N ALA A 18 -8.32 -13.65 15.39
CA ALA A 18 -6.91 -13.92 15.14
C ALA A 18 -6.68 -14.92 13.99
N GLU A 19 -7.51 -15.95 13.91
CA GLU A 19 -7.44 -16.99 12.87
C GLU A 19 -7.80 -16.43 11.49
N VAL A 20 -8.84 -15.58 11.43
CA VAL A 20 -9.25 -14.93 10.18
C VAL A 20 -8.20 -13.93 9.70
N LEU A 21 -7.63 -13.12 10.60
CA LEU A 21 -6.60 -12.15 10.22
C LEU A 21 -5.33 -12.82 9.66
N ALA A 22 -5.01 -14.04 10.12
CA ALA A 22 -3.87 -14.80 9.62
C ALA A 22 -4.09 -15.33 8.20
N ALA A 23 -5.32 -15.65 7.83
CA ALA A 23 -5.67 -16.25 6.54
C ALA A 23 -7.04 -15.76 6.04
N PRO A 24 -7.18 -14.50 5.62
CA PRO A 24 -8.47 -13.81 5.42
C PRO A 24 -9.32 -14.40 4.28
N SER A 25 -8.69 -15.04 3.30
CA SER A 25 -9.36 -15.63 2.13
C SER A 25 -9.56 -17.14 2.24
N ASP A 26 -8.88 -17.79 3.19
CA ASP A 26 -8.89 -19.24 3.30
C ASP A 26 -10.21 -19.74 3.89
N ALA A 27 -10.76 -20.79 3.30
CA ALA A 27 -12.03 -21.41 3.69
C ALA A 27 -13.17 -20.39 3.85
N PHE A 28 -13.18 -19.31 3.07
CA PHE A 28 -14.08 -18.17 3.27
C PHE A 28 -15.56 -18.58 3.32
N ALA A 29 -16.01 -19.41 2.38
CA ALA A 29 -17.38 -19.91 2.33
C ALA A 29 -17.73 -20.82 3.54
N GLU A 30 -16.81 -21.68 3.96
CA GLU A 30 -16.98 -22.57 5.12
C GLU A 30 -17.05 -21.76 6.42
N ARG A 31 -16.22 -20.72 6.55
CA ARG A 31 -16.22 -19.82 7.70
C ARG A 31 -17.49 -18.98 7.78
N LEU A 32 -18.05 -18.58 6.63
CA LEU A 32 -19.36 -17.94 6.57
C LEU A 32 -20.48 -18.92 7.00
N ALA A 33 -20.45 -20.16 6.51
CA ALA A 33 -21.45 -21.17 6.85
C ALA A 33 -21.42 -21.60 8.34
N SER A 34 -20.23 -21.64 8.94
CA SER A 34 -20.02 -22.01 10.34
C SER A 34 -20.20 -20.87 11.34
N GLY A 35 -20.37 -19.62 10.87
CA GLY A 35 -20.50 -18.43 11.72
C GLY A 35 -19.18 -17.87 12.25
N ALA A 36 -18.03 -18.38 11.79
CA ALA A 36 -16.73 -17.75 12.05
C ALA A 36 -16.59 -16.40 11.32
N LEU A 37 -17.30 -16.23 10.20
CA LEU A 37 -17.56 -14.97 9.53
C LEU A 37 -19.05 -14.67 9.57
N ASN A 38 -19.40 -13.42 9.90
CA ASN A 38 -20.77 -12.98 10.04
C ASN A 38 -21.02 -11.77 9.15
N ARG A 39 -22.04 -11.88 8.29
CA ARG A 39 -22.47 -10.79 7.44
C ARG A 39 -23.42 -9.87 8.21
N ASP A 40 -23.20 -8.57 8.11
CA ASP A 40 -24.04 -7.59 8.78
C ASP A 40 -25.50 -7.67 8.29
N PRO A 41 -26.48 -7.50 9.19
CA PRO A 41 -27.90 -7.58 8.85
C PRO A 41 -28.36 -6.40 7.99
N GLY A 42 -27.62 -5.29 8.00
CA GLY A 42 -27.91 -4.08 7.25
C GLY A 42 -26.64 -3.32 6.90
N ARG A 43 -26.79 -2.33 6.01
CA ARG A 43 -25.65 -1.58 5.46
C ARG A 43 -24.97 -0.73 6.54
N ALA A 44 -23.65 -0.78 6.57
CA ALA A 44 -22.81 -0.06 7.50
C ALA A 44 -21.60 0.56 6.80
N VAL A 45 -21.02 1.57 7.44
CA VAL A 45 -19.61 1.94 7.23
C VAL A 45 -18.84 1.68 8.52
N TYR A 46 -17.53 1.53 8.42
CA TYR A 46 -16.72 1.16 9.57
C TYR A 46 -15.65 2.21 9.80
N ARG A 47 -15.61 2.75 11.01
CA ARG A 47 -14.50 3.58 11.45
C ARG A 47 -13.39 2.66 11.94
N TYR A 48 -12.19 2.85 11.43
CA TYR A 48 -11.06 1.97 11.74
C TYR A 48 -9.91 2.78 12.31
N HIS A 49 -9.41 2.39 13.49
CA HIS A 49 -8.24 2.97 14.12
C HIS A 49 -7.11 1.94 14.16
N GLN A 50 -5.91 2.40 13.80
CA GLN A 50 -4.65 1.67 14.01
C GLN A 50 -3.83 2.46 15.01
N VAL A 51 -3.56 1.86 16.17
CA VAL A 51 -2.73 2.45 17.22
C VAL A 51 -1.39 1.71 17.24
N PHE A 52 -0.28 2.41 17.02
CA PHE A 52 1.05 1.83 16.89
C PHE A 52 2.13 2.81 17.34
N GLU A 53 3.33 2.30 17.59
CA GLU A 53 4.48 3.12 17.97
C GLU A 53 5.24 3.61 16.74
N LEU A 54 5.56 4.90 16.72
CA LEU A 54 6.35 5.54 15.68
C LEU A 54 7.26 6.60 16.30
N GLY A 55 8.58 6.43 16.16
CA GLY A 55 9.56 7.37 16.73
C GLY A 55 9.47 7.54 18.25
N GLY A 56 9.10 6.46 18.97
CA GLY A 56 8.92 6.48 20.43
C GLY A 56 7.64 7.17 20.91
N ARG A 57 6.66 7.37 20.01
CA ARG A 57 5.35 7.94 20.32
C ARG A 57 4.25 7.01 19.84
N THR A 58 3.20 6.89 20.65
CA THR A 58 1.95 6.24 20.24
C THR A 58 1.22 7.13 19.25
N VAL A 59 0.97 6.62 18.05
CA VAL A 59 0.23 7.28 16.97
C VAL A 59 -1.07 6.52 16.72
N THR A 60 -2.15 7.24 16.44
CA THR A 60 -3.42 6.64 16.00
C THR A 60 -3.73 7.11 14.59
N ARG A 61 -3.65 6.21 13.61
CA ARG A 61 -4.13 6.46 12.25
C ARG A 61 -5.60 6.09 12.17
N LYS A 62 -6.44 7.05 11.77
CA LYS A 62 -7.89 6.82 11.63
C LYS A 62 -8.29 6.75 10.16
N ALA A 63 -9.11 5.76 9.81
CA ALA A 63 -9.57 5.48 8.46
C ALA A 63 -11.08 5.20 8.42
N LEU A 64 -11.69 5.38 7.25
CA LEU A 64 -13.06 5.00 6.94
C LEU A 64 -13.04 3.80 6.01
N ILE A 65 -13.67 2.70 6.40
CA ILE A 65 -13.90 1.55 5.52
C ILE A 65 -15.33 1.61 4.99
N ALA A 66 -15.47 1.61 3.66
CA ALA A 66 -16.73 1.69 2.96
C ALA A 66 -16.64 1.03 1.58
N ALA A 67 -17.80 0.83 0.94
CA ALA A 67 -17.86 0.49 -0.47
C ALA A 67 -17.59 1.75 -1.29
N VAL A 68 -16.68 1.67 -2.25
CA VAL A 68 -16.30 2.77 -3.15
C VAL A 68 -16.66 2.37 -4.57
N ARG A 69 -17.34 3.25 -5.30
CA ARG A 69 -17.69 3.01 -6.70
C ARG A 69 -16.41 2.73 -7.52
N LEU A 70 -16.41 1.63 -8.26
CA LEU A 70 -15.32 1.28 -9.17
C LEU A 70 -15.36 2.19 -10.41
N MET A 71 -14.19 2.71 -10.78
CA MET A 71 -14.00 3.57 -11.95
C MET A 71 -12.66 3.24 -12.60
N PRO A 72 -12.59 3.13 -13.94
CA PRO A 72 -11.32 2.99 -14.63
C PRO A 72 -10.37 4.15 -14.33
N TRP A 73 -9.06 3.88 -14.35
CA TRP A 73 -8.03 4.88 -14.13
C TRP A 73 -8.14 6.09 -15.07
N SER A 74 -8.67 5.89 -16.28
CA SER A 74 -8.89 6.95 -17.28
C SER A 74 -9.86 8.03 -16.84
N GLU A 75 -10.80 7.74 -15.92
CA GLU A 75 -11.72 8.75 -15.37
C GLU A 75 -11.05 9.68 -14.34
N ARG A 76 -9.87 9.31 -13.81
CA ARG A 76 -9.06 10.09 -12.86
C ARG A 76 -9.76 10.51 -11.55
N GLN A 77 -10.93 9.96 -11.25
CA GLN A 77 -11.62 10.12 -9.96
C GLN A 77 -10.95 9.27 -8.87
N ILE A 78 -10.44 8.10 -9.25
CA ILE A 78 -9.61 7.23 -8.44
C ILE A 78 -8.26 7.12 -9.18
N ARG A 79 -7.17 7.40 -8.47
CA ARG A 79 -5.84 7.60 -9.04
C ARG A 79 -4.86 6.56 -8.53
N ALA A 80 -3.94 6.18 -9.40
CA ALA A 80 -2.86 5.25 -9.14
C ALA A 80 -1.53 5.98 -9.39
N HIS A 81 -0.55 5.71 -8.53
CA HIS A 81 0.81 6.23 -8.62
C HIS A 81 1.86 5.15 -8.86
N GLU A 82 1.47 3.88 -8.94
CA GLU A 82 2.37 2.73 -9.05
C GLU A 82 1.85 1.72 -10.06
N GLU A 83 2.76 1.15 -10.85
CA GLU A 83 2.45 0.05 -11.78
C GLU A 83 1.98 -1.20 -11.02
N SER A 84 0.99 -1.87 -11.60
CA SER A 84 0.44 -3.14 -11.13
C SER A 84 1.13 -4.31 -11.85
N GLY A 85 1.37 -5.40 -11.13
CA GLY A 85 2.00 -6.62 -11.67
C GLY A 85 1.43 -7.92 -11.10
N GLY A 86 0.53 -7.83 -10.12
CA GLY A 86 -0.10 -8.94 -9.40
C GLY A 86 -1.61 -9.05 -9.59
N ARG A 87 -2.19 -8.34 -10.57
CA ARG A 87 -3.63 -8.32 -10.87
C ARG A 87 -4.25 -9.72 -10.93
N ASP A 88 -3.63 -10.66 -11.66
CA ASP A 88 -4.21 -11.99 -11.89
C ASP A 88 -4.32 -12.82 -10.61
N ALA A 89 -3.32 -12.73 -9.72
CA ALA A 89 -3.35 -13.41 -8.43
C ALA A 89 -4.47 -12.84 -7.54
N ALA A 90 -4.60 -11.50 -7.50
CA ALA A 90 -5.67 -10.84 -6.75
C ALA A 90 -7.06 -11.20 -7.32
N LEU A 91 -7.20 -11.26 -8.65
CA LEU A 91 -8.45 -11.66 -9.31
C LEU A 91 -8.82 -13.11 -9.01
N ALA A 92 -7.84 -14.03 -8.99
CA ALA A 92 -8.07 -15.42 -8.59
C ALA A 92 -8.62 -15.51 -7.15
N THR A 93 -8.13 -14.69 -6.22
CA THR A 93 -8.67 -14.61 -4.85
C THR A 93 -10.12 -14.14 -4.84
N ILE A 94 -10.46 -13.09 -5.58
CA ILE A 94 -11.85 -12.58 -5.66
C ILE A 94 -12.78 -13.66 -6.26
N ARG A 95 -12.36 -14.35 -7.32
CA ARG A 95 -13.16 -15.43 -7.94
C ARG A 95 -13.38 -16.61 -6.98
N ALA A 96 -12.35 -16.99 -6.21
CA ALA A 96 -12.45 -18.10 -5.28
C ALA A 96 -13.35 -17.81 -4.08
N THR A 97 -13.37 -16.56 -3.62
CA THR A 97 -14.12 -16.15 -2.41
C THR A 97 -15.48 -15.53 -2.71
N GLY A 98 -15.66 -14.98 -3.92
CA GLY A 98 -16.80 -14.11 -4.23
C GLY A 98 -16.81 -12.82 -3.41
N ALA A 99 -15.64 -12.40 -2.89
CA ALA A 99 -15.55 -11.33 -1.91
C ALA A 99 -14.27 -10.50 -2.03
N HIS A 100 -14.35 -9.25 -1.59
CA HIS A 100 -13.21 -8.39 -1.30
C HIS A 100 -12.76 -8.65 0.15
N THR A 101 -11.75 -9.51 0.32
CA THR A 101 -11.25 -9.92 1.64
C THR A 101 -10.23 -8.96 2.25
N VAL A 102 -9.65 -8.08 1.41
CA VAL A 102 -8.69 -7.06 1.81
C VAL A 102 -9.08 -5.73 1.16
N PRO A 103 -9.29 -4.65 1.94
CA PRO A 103 -9.55 -3.34 1.36
C PRO A 103 -8.34 -2.82 0.56
N VAL A 104 -8.60 -2.04 -0.49
CA VAL A 104 -7.57 -1.14 -1.03
C VAL A 104 -7.32 -0.01 -0.03
N PHE A 105 -6.07 0.39 0.16
CA PHE A 105 -5.76 1.53 1.02
C PHE A 105 -5.77 2.79 0.16
N ALA A 106 -6.60 3.77 0.52
CA ALA A 106 -6.77 4.97 -0.27
C ALA A 106 -6.71 6.24 0.58
N GLY A 107 -6.35 7.35 -0.05
CA GLY A 107 -6.28 8.67 0.54
C GLY A 107 -7.32 9.61 -0.05
N PHE A 108 -7.86 10.51 0.76
CA PHE A 108 -8.68 11.64 0.32
C PHE A 108 -8.23 12.91 1.05
N ARG A 109 -8.48 14.09 0.46
CA ARG A 109 -8.24 15.38 1.12
C ARG A 109 -9.47 15.84 1.87
N ASP A 110 -9.30 16.26 3.12
CA ASP A 110 -10.34 16.75 4.00
C ASP A 110 -9.77 17.65 5.10
N ALA A 111 -9.12 18.75 4.70
CA ALA A 111 -8.51 19.73 5.61
C ALA A 111 -9.49 20.28 6.67
N ALA A 112 -10.78 20.35 6.34
CA ALA A 112 -11.81 20.76 7.28
C ALA A 112 -12.15 19.69 8.34
N GLY A 113 -11.73 18.43 8.18
CA GLY A 113 -12.01 17.33 9.10
C GLY A 113 -13.50 16.98 9.20
N GLU A 114 -14.23 17.05 8.09
CA GLU A 114 -15.66 16.79 8.02
C GLU A 114 -16.00 15.32 8.26
N VAL A 115 -15.16 14.41 7.75
CA VAL A 115 -15.34 12.96 7.91
C VAL A 115 -15.19 12.58 9.38
N ASP A 116 -14.12 13.04 10.02
CA ASP A 116 -13.83 12.76 11.43
C ASP A 116 -14.92 13.27 12.37
N ARG A 117 -15.54 14.42 12.04
CA ARG A 117 -16.67 14.95 12.83
C ARG A 117 -17.86 13.99 12.89
N GLN A 118 -18.13 13.22 11.84
CA GLN A 118 -19.26 12.29 11.80
C GLN A 118 -19.11 11.14 12.81
N PHE A 119 -17.88 10.80 13.19
CA PHE A 119 -17.57 9.64 14.02
C PHE A 119 -17.31 9.97 15.49
N ARG A 120 -17.22 11.25 15.88
CA ARG A 120 -16.85 11.65 17.26
C ARG A 120 -17.67 10.98 18.36
N LYS A 121 -18.98 10.88 18.16
CA LYS A 121 -19.88 10.22 19.13
C LYS A 121 -19.62 8.71 19.19
N LEU A 122 -19.54 8.07 18.03
CA LEU A 122 -19.30 6.62 17.90
C LEU A 122 -17.94 6.20 18.47
N GLU A 123 -16.91 7.02 18.29
CA GLU A 123 -15.55 6.74 18.80
C GLU A 123 -15.47 6.78 20.34
N GLY A 124 -16.49 7.30 21.03
CA GLY A 124 -16.61 7.23 22.49
C GLY A 124 -17.17 5.89 23.01
N ASP A 125 -17.77 5.07 22.12
CA ASP A 125 -18.34 3.77 22.47
C ASP A 125 -17.27 2.66 22.47
N ARG A 126 -17.65 1.46 22.92
CA ARG A 126 -16.77 0.28 22.82
C ARG A 126 -16.62 -0.13 21.35
N PRO A 127 -15.39 -0.43 20.86
CA PRO A 127 -15.20 -0.91 19.49
C PRO A 127 -15.92 -2.26 19.27
N THR A 128 -16.46 -2.42 18.07
CA THR A 128 -17.11 -3.66 17.61
C THR A 128 -16.10 -4.81 17.53
N LEU A 129 -14.90 -4.54 17.02
CA LEU A 129 -13.77 -5.46 17.02
C LEU A 129 -12.53 -4.77 17.56
N GLN A 130 -11.75 -5.50 18.35
CA GLN A 130 -10.43 -5.07 18.78
C GLN A 130 -9.46 -6.25 18.77
N HIS A 131 -8.27 -6.07 18.19
CA HIS A 131 -7.21 -7.05 18.18
C HIS A 131 -5.83 -6.39 18.18
N THR A 132 -4.83 -7.06 18.75
CA THR A 132 -3.43 -6.63 18.71
C THR A 132 -2.64 -7.64 17.90
N THR A 133 -2.04 -7.21 16.79
CA THR A 133 -1.21 -8.05 15.94
C THR A 133 0.19 -8.25 16.52
N ALA A 134 0.95 -9.19 15.97
CA ALA A 134 2.28 -9.56 16.45
C ALA A 134 3.30 -8.41 16.40
N ASP A 135 3.08 -7.41 15.55
CA ASP A 135 3.89 -6.18 15.46
C ASP A 135 3.55 -5.15 16.55
N GLY A 136 2.60 -5.46 17.45
CA GLY A 136 2.14 -4.57 18.52
C GLY A 136 1.06 -3.57 18.09
N THR A 137 0.65 -3.55 16.82
CA THR A 137 -0.40 -2.65 16.34
C THR A 137 -1.75 -3.07 16.93
N ILE A 138 -2.46 -2.11 17.55
CA ILE A 138 -3.82 -2.31 18.04
C ILE A 138 -4.80 -1.84 16.95
N HIS A 139 -5.64 -2.76 16.51
CA HIS A 139 -6.69 -2.56 15.53
C HIS A 139 -8.03 -2.39 16.24
N ARG A 140 -8.75 -1.29 15.99
CA ARG A 140 -10.10 -1.07 16.52
C ARG A 140 -11.05 -0.73 15.37
N VAL A 141 -12.17 -1.44 15.30
CA VAL A 141 -13.22 -1.21 14.30
C VAL A 141 -14.50 -0.83 15.02
N PHE A 142 -15.11 0.29 14.62
CA PHE A 142 -16.41 0.75 15.09
C PHE A 142 -17.39 0.68 13.93
N ARG A 143 -18.39 -0.19 14.03
CA ARG A 143 -19.45 -0.34 13.03
C ARG A 143 -20.48 0.78 13.17
N ALA A 144 -20.81 1.44 12.06
CA ALA A 144 -21.80 2.52 12.01
C ALA A 144 -22.93 2.20 11.02
N GLN A 145 -24.12 1.89 11.54
CA GLN A 145 -25.34 1.61 10.75
C GLN A 145 -26.33 2.81 10.71
N SER A 146 -25.87 4.02 11.05
CA SER A 146 -26.73 5.20 11.15
C SER A 146 -26.84 5.96 9.82
N ALA A 147 -28.07 6.19 9.36
CA ALA A 147 -28.35 7.07 8.24
C ALA A 147 -27.86 8.51 8.47
N GLU A 148 -27.81 8.96 9.73
CA GLU A 148 -27.28 10.27 10.14
C GLU A 148 -25.77 10.39 9.89
N ILE A 149 -25.04 9.27 9.81
CA ILE A 149 -23.62 9.23 9.44
C ILE A 149 -23.48 9.06 7.92
N LEU A 150 -24.21 8.10 7.34
CA LEU A 150 -24.08 7.76 5.91
C LEU A 150 -24.46 8.91 4.97
N GLY A 151 -25.56 9.62 5.27
CA GLY A 151 -26.05 10.73 4.44
C GLY A 151 -25.02 11.86 4.28
N PRO A 152 -24.51 12.44 5.39
CA PRO A 152 -23.45 13.45 5.35
C PRO A 152 -22.16 12.94 4.69
N LEU A 153 -21.73 11.71 4.96
CA LEU A 153 -20.53 11.14 4.34
C LEU A 153 -20.67 11.07 2.81
N ARG A 154 -21.81 10.64 2.28
CA ARG A 154 -22.06 10.61 0.83
C ARG A 154 -21.91 12.01 0.20
N LYS A 155 -22.36 13.06 0.88
CA LYS A 155 -22.21 14.46 0.42
C LYS A 155 -20.76 14.92 0.47
N VAL A 156 -20.07 14.63 1.57
CA VAL A 156 -18.66 14.99 1.77
C VAL A 156 -17.76 14.34 0.73
N PHE A 157 -18.02 13.08 0.36
CA PHE A 157 -17.22 12.36 -0.62
C PHE A 157 -17.58 12.64 -2.09
N ALA A 158 -18.78 13.14 -2.39
CA ALA A 158 -19.21 13.37 -3.77
C ALA A 158 -18.21 14.18 -4.65
N PRO A 159 -17.54 15.24 -4.16
CA PRO A 159 -16.54 15.96 -4.95
C PRO A 159 -15.10 15.45 -4.79
N LYS A 160 -14.84 14.47 -3.90
CA LYS A 160 -13.47 14.10 -3.51
C LYS A 160 -12.85 13.10 -4.48
N LYS A 161 -11.61 13.34 -4.88
CA LYS A 161 -10.80 12.33 -5.58
C LYS A 161 -10.15 11.38 -4.57
N LEU A 162 -9.98 10.13 -4.96
CA LEU A 162 -9.28 9.13 -4.16
C LEU A 162 -7.94 8.79 -4.78
N HIS A 163 -6.95 8.62 -3.92
CA HIS A 163 -5.58 8.24 -4.27
C HIS A 163 -5.34 6.83 -3.74
N VAL A 164 -5.14 5.82 -4.58
CA VAL A 164 -4.86 4.45 -4.12
C VAL A 164 -3.44 4.43 -3.60
N LEU A 165 -3.28 4.39 -2.29
CA LEU A 165 -1.99 4.44 -1.59
C LEU A 165 -1.31 3.06 -1.53
N ASP A 166 -2.09 1.98 -1.45
CA ASP A 166 -1.63 0.59 -1.56
C ASP A 166 -2.77 -0.32 -2.05
N GLY A 167 -2.41 -1.37 -2.80
CA GLY A 167 -3.36 -2.32 -3.36
C GLY A 167 -3.81 -2.03 -4.79
N HIS A 168 -2.93 -1.49 -5.63
CA HIS A 168 -3.18 -1.26 -7.06
C HIS A 168 -3.59 -2.55 -7.79
N ASP A 169 -2.86 -3.66 -7.56
CA ASP A 169 -3.22 -4.99 -8.07
C ASP A 169 -4.64 -5.41 -7.67
N ARG A 170 -5.02 -5.12 -6.42
CA ARG A 170 -6.35 -5.44 -5.89
C ARG A 170 -7.42 -4.59 -6.57
N TYR A 171 -7.18 -3.29 -6.75
CA TYR A 171 -8.14 -2.42 -7.42
C TYR A 171 -8.37 -2.83 -8.89
N GLU A 172 -7.29 -3.16 -9.60
CA GLU A 172 -7.41 -3.65 -10.98
C GLU A 172 -8.12 -4.99 -11.07
N ALA A 173 -7.90 -5.88 -10.10
CA ALA A 173 -8.65 -7.13 -9.99
C ALA A 173 -10.14 -6.88 -9.71
N MET A 174 -10.50 -5.89 -8.89
CA MET A 174 -11.90 -5.49 -8.67
C MET A 174 -12.56 -4.99 -9.96
N LEU A 175 -11.87 -4.15 -10.75
CA LEU A 175 -12.34 -3.70 -12.07
C LEU A 175 -12.53 -4.87 -13.04
N ALA A 176 -11.54 -5.77 -13.10
CA ALA A 176 -11.60 -6.96 -13.97
C ALA A 176 -12.79 -7.86 -13.62
N TYR A 177 -13.02 -8.07 -12.32
CA TYR A 177 -14.13 -8.89 -11.85
C TYR A 177 -15.48 -8.22 -12.12
N GLN A 178 -15.59 -6.89 -11.97
CA GLN A 178 -16.78 -6.13 -12.38
C GLN A 178 -17.09 -6.32 -13.87
N GLU A 179 -16.08 -6.24 -14.73
CA GLU A 179 -16.24 -6.46 -16.17
C GLU A 179 -16.71 -7.88 -16.49
N GLU A 180 -16.15 -8.90 -15.84
CA GLU A 180 -16.58 -10.30 -15.98
C GLU A 180 -18.05 -10.52 -15.58
N LEU A 181 -18.51 -9.85 -14.53
CA LEU A 181 -19.89 -9.93 -14.09
C LEU A 181 -20.82 -9.17 -15.05
N GLY A 182 -20.39 -7.99 -15.51
CA GLY A 182 -21.13 -7.18 -16.50
C GLY A 182 -21.28 -7.85 -17.87
N ALA A 183 -20.33 -8.69 -18.26
CA ALA A 183 -20.40 -9.50 -19.47
C ALA A 183 -21.43 -10.64 -19.37
N LYS A 184 -21.75 -11.10 -18.15
CA LYS A 184 -22.72 -12.18 -17.90
C LYS A 184 -24.14 -11.65 -17.69
N GLN A 185 -24.29 -10.49 -17.05
CA GLN A 185 -25.56 -9.85 -16.83
C GLN A 185 -25.43 -8.34 -16.72
N ALA A 186 -26.50 -7.60 -17.04
CA ALA A 186 -26.55 -6.18 -16.77
C ALA A 186 -26.47 -5.92 -15.25
N LEU A 187 -25.52 -5.09 -14.83
CA LEU A 187 -25.35 -4.74 -13.42
C LEU A 187 -26.26 -3.54 -13.08
N PRO A 188 -27.20 -3.66 -12.13
CA PRO A 188 -27.97 -2.52 -11.63
C PRO A 188 -27.06 -1.40 -11.14
N LEU A 189 -27.51 -0.14 -11.28
CA LEU A 189 -26.68 1.03 -10.95
C LEU A 189 -26.10 0.96 -9.53
N TYR A 190 -26.87 0.49 -8.55
CA TYR A 190 -26.45 0.42 -7.14
C TYR A 190 -25.98 -0.96 -6.69
N SER A 191 -25.72 -1.86 -7.64
CA SER A 191 -25.18 -3.19 -7.37
C SER A 191 -23.87 -3.13 -6.59
N SER A 192 -23.69 -4.06 -5.65
CA SER A 192 -22.43 -4.24 -4.93
C SER A 192 -21.27 -4.58 -5.89
N ALA A 193 -21.56 -5.21 -7.03
CA ALA A 193 -20.57 -5.52 -8.07
C ALA A 193 -19.97 -4.26 -8.74
N ASN A 194 -20.65 -3.12 -8.63
CA ASN A 194 -20.11 -1.83 -9.10
C ASN A 194 -19.23 -1.12 -8.06
N HIS A 195 -18.92 -1.77 -6.93
CA HIS A 195 -18.14 -1.21 -5.85
C HIS A 195 -17.00 -2.13 -5.39
N GLY A 196 -15.90 -1.50 -4.97
CA GLY A 196 -14.76 -2.13 -4.31
C GLY A 196 -14.74 -1.79 -2.83
N LEU A 197 -14.10 -2.63 -2.02
CA LEU A 197 -13.87 -2.34 -0.62
C LEU A 197 -12.63 -1.47 -0.45
N ALA A 198 -12.76 -0.30 0.17
CA ALA A 198 -11.65 0.60 0.43
C ALA A 198 -11.54 0.99 1.91
N CYS A 199 -10.30 1.15 2.38
CA CYS A 199 -9.92 1.72 3.66
C CYS A 199 -9.29 3.09 3.38
N MET A 200 -9.99 4.15 3.74
CA MET A 200 -9.72 5.52 3.31
C MET A 200 -9.19 6.38 4.45
N VAL A 201 -8.05 7.05 4.26
CA VAL A 201 -7.45 7.98 5.23
C VAL A 201 -7.48 9.42 4.74
N ASN A 202 -7.53 10.36 5.68
CA ASN A 202 -7.39 11.77 5.36
C ASN A 202 -5.91 12.11 5.11
N LEU A 203 -5.57 12.51 3.90
CA LEU A 203 -4.21 12.91 3.52
C LEU A 203 -3.77 14.23 4.17
N ASP A 204 -4.70 15.01 4.70
CA ASP A 204 -4.40 16.23 5.46
C ASP A 204 -4.12 15.92 6.95
N ASP A 205 -4.22 14.66 7.37
CA ASP A 205 -3.84 14.22 8.71
C ASP A 205 -2.30 14.04 8.82
N PRO A 206 -1.61 14.79 9.71
CA PRO A 206 -0.17 14.68 9.90
C PRO A 206 0.33 13.29 10.30
N THR A 207 -0.54 12.43 10.85
CA THR A 207 -0.19 11.04 11.18
C THR A 207 0.06 10.22 9.91
N VAL A 208 -0.65 10.49 8.81
CA VAL A 208 -0.49 9.76 7.55
C VAL A 208 0.85 10.08 6.90
N TYR A 209 1.27 11.35 6.93
CA TYR A 209 2.58 11.79 6.44
C TYR A 209 3.75 11.01 7.05
N GLN A 210 3.65 10.64 8.33
CA GLN A 210 4.71 9.95 9.05
C GLN A 210 4.70 8.42 8.83
N THR A 211 3.67 7.89 8.17
CA THR A 211 3.48 6.43 8.00
C THR A 211 4.08 5.85 6.74
N THR A 212 4.67 6.66 5.86
CA THR A 212 5.39 6.14 4.68
C THR A 212 6.65 5.39 5.12
N THR A 213 6.86 4.19 4.59
CA THR A 213 8.06 3.39 4.86
C THR A 213 8.79 3.02 3.57
N ALA A 214 10.06 2.67 3.68
CA ALA A 214 10.88 2.24 2.56
C ALA A 214 10.50 0.82 2.13
N ARG A 215 10.43 0.56 0.82
CA ARG A 215 10.50 -0.80 0.28
C ARG A 215 11.95 -1.10 -0.09
N HIS A 216 12.65 -1.88 0.73
CA HIS A 216 13.99 -2.34 0.43
C HIS A 216 13.97 -3.43 -0.66
N ARG A 217 15.11 -3.69 -1.30
CA ARG A 217 15.25 -4.73 -2.32
C ARG A 217 16.06 -5.89 -1.78
N ILE A 218 15.64 -7.10 -2.10
CA ILE A 218 16.41 -8.34 -1.94
C ILE A 218 16.75 -8.83 -3.34
N VAL A 219 18.05 -8.93 -3.62
CA VAL A 219 18.59 -9.29 -4.94
C VAL A 219 19.05 -10.74 -4.90
N ARG A 220 18.48 -11.58 -5.77
CA ARG A 220 18.86 -12.99 -5.96
C ARG A 220 19.27 -13.21 -7.41
N GLY A 221 20.17 -14.15 -7.68
CA GLY A 221 20.63 -14.42 -9.05
C GLY A 221 22.10 -14.84 -9.10
N PRO A 222 22.69 -14.95 -10.31
CA PRO A 222 24.09 -15.36 -10.48
C PRO A 222 25.00 -14.44 -9.67
N ALA A 223 26.16 -14.95 -9.22
CA ALA A 223 27.07 -14.30 -8.28
C ALA A 223 27.30 -12.82 -8.62
N VAL A 224 26.50 -11.95 -8.00
CA VAL A 224 26.57 -10.50 -8.15
C VAL A 224 27.84 -10.07 -7.45
N LYS A 225 28.94 -9.98 -8.19
CA LYS A 225 30.23 -9.55 -7.64
C LYS A 225 30.18 -8.04 -7.44
N SER A 226 30.39 -7.59 -6.21
CA SER A 226 30.41 -6.16 -5.85
C SER A 226 31.26 -5.33 -6.79
N ALA A 227 32.49 -5.75 -7.08
CA ALA A 227 33.41 -5.05 -7.98
C ALA A 227 32.81 -4.79 -9.37
N ALA A 228 32.08 -5.75 -9.93
CA ALA A 228 31.43 -5.61 -11.23
C ALA A 228 30.23 -4.65 -11.16
N VAL A 229 29.40 -4.77 -10.12
CA VAL A 229 28.25 -3.87 -9.90
C VAL A 229 28.68 -2.43 -9.69
N LEU A 230 29.69 -2.21 -8.84
CA LEU A 230 30.21 -0.89 -8.54
C LEU A 230 30.92 -0.27 -9.75
N ALA A 231 31.68 -1.07 -10.52
CA ALA A 231 32.28 -0.61 -11.77
C ALA A 231 31.22 -0.22 -12.81
N ALA A 232 30.15 -1.01 -12.94
CA ALA A 232 29.03 -0.70 -13.80
C ALA A 232 28.32 0.59 -13.36
N ALA A 233 28.11 0.81 -12.06
CA ALA A 233 27.41 1.99 -11.53
C ALA A 233 28.24 3.28 -11.56
N LYS A 234 29.57 3.21 -11.50
CA LYS A 234 30.49 4.36 -11.41
C LYS A 234 30.26 5.50 -12.42
N PRO A 235 29.86 5.25 -13.70
CA PRO A 235 29.59 6.34 -14.65
C PRO A 235 28.41 7.24 -14.27
N TRP A 236 27.48 6.77 -13.44
CA TRP A 236 26.24 7.50 -13.12
C TRP A 236 26.11 7.88 -11.65
N PHE A 237 26.90 7.27 -10.77
CA PHE A 237 26.78 7.41 -9.33
C PHE A 237 28.10 7.81 -8.69
N ILE A 238 28.00 8.70 -7.70
CA ILE A 238 29.03 8.91 -6.68
C ILE A 238 28.88 7.76 -5.67
N ILE A 239 29.96 7.01 -5.47
CA ILE A 239 29.95 5.80 -4.64
C ILE A 239 30.80 6.05 -3.39
N ASP A 240 30.14 6.09 -2.24
CA ASP A 240 30.79 6.23 -0.94
C ASP A 240 30.83 4.87 -0.23
N LYS A 241 32.03 4.47 0.20
CA LYS A 241 32.23 3.24 0.96
C LYS A 241 31.90 3.47 2.44
N LEU A 242 31.01 2.66 2.98
CA LEU A 242 30.63 2.63 4.40
C LEU A 242 31.33 1.44 5.07
N ALA A 243 32.51 1.69 5.63
CA ALA A 243 33.36 0.65 6.19
C ALA A 243 32.67 -0.07 7.37
N GLY A 244 32.58 -1.41 7.31
CA GLY A 244 31.97 -2.23 8.38
C GLY A 244 30.45 -2.09 8.55
N ALA A 245 29.77 -1.33 7.69
CA ALA A 245 28.36 -0.96 7.89
C ALA A 245 27.36 -2.02 7.38
N ALA A 246 27.79 -3.13 6.76
CA ALA A 246 26.90 -4.10 6.10
C ALA A 246 25.78 -4.65 7.01
N LYS A 247 26.02 -4.73 8.32
CA LYS A 247 25.06 -5.22 9.33
C LYS A 247 24.53 -4.11 10.24
N ASP A 248 25.05 -2.89 10.14
CA ASP A 248 24.72 -1.79 11.03
C ASP A 248 23.54 -0.99 10.45
N GLN A 249 22.33 -1.36 10.86
CA GLN A 249 21.11 -0.70 10.39
C GLN A 249 21.07 0.80 10.72
N VAL A 250 21.73 1.24 11.79
CA VAL A 250 21.77 2.65 12.17
C VAL A 250 22.67 3.40 11.20
N ALA A 251 23.86 2.86 10.92
CA ALA A 251 24.78 3.44 9.94
C ALA A 251 24.18 3.49 8.53
N LEU A 252 23.49 2.43 8.08
CA LEU A 252 22.85 2.40 6.76
C LEU A 252 21.75 3.46 6.62
N ARG A 253 20.95 3.68 7.67
CA ARG A 253 19.90 4.72 7.70
C ARG A 253 20.50 6.12 7.79
N ALA A 254 21.52 6.31 8.63
CA ALA A 254 22.21 7.59 8.78
C ALA A 254 22.84 8.05 7.46
N ALA A 255 23.51 7.13 6.74
CA ALA A 255 24.11 7.42 5.44
C ALA A 255 23.10 7.95 4.42
N LEU A 256 21.84 7.49 4.48
CA LEU A 256 20.76 7.98 3.62
C LEU A 256 20.17 9.30 4.10
N ALA A 257 20.08 9.52 5.42
CA ALA A 257 19.61 10.76 6.02
C ALA A 257 20.55 11.94 5.73
N ASP A 258 21.86 11.70 5.67
CA ASP A 258 22.89 12.71 5.39
C ASP A 258 22.97 13.15 3.91
N SER A 259 22.11 12.63 3.05
CA SER A 259 22.10 12.98 1.63
C SER A 259 21.47 14.36 1.41
N VAL A 260 22.01 15.15 0.48
CA VAL A 260 21.41 16.42 0.06
C VAL A 260 19.94 16.19 -0.29
N ALA A 261 19.06 17.03 0.26
CA ALA A 261 17.64 16.98 -0.01
C ALA A 261 17.40 16.94 -1.52
N HIS A 262 16.56 16.00 -1.98
CA HIS A 262 16.21 15.79 -3.39
C HIS A 262 17.26 15.14 -4.30
N GLN A 263 18.45 14.79 -3.80
CA GLN A 263 19.39 13.99 -4.59
C GLN A 263 19.11 12.50 -4.41
N PRO A 264 18.89 11.72 -5.48
CA PRO A 264 18.58 10.31 -5.35
C PRO A 264 19.72 9.49 -4.76
N ALA A 265 19.42 8.67 -3.76
CA ALA A 265 20.41 7.81 -3.14
C ALA A 265 19.81 6.51 -2.57
N PHE A 266 20.61 5.45 -2.58
CA PHE A 266 20.32 4.19 -1.92
C PHE A 266 21.63 3.55 -1.44
N VAL A 267 21.55 2.60 -0.51
CA VAL A 267 22.73 1.85 -0.03
C VAL A 267 22.62 0.41 -0.48
N ILE A 268 23.70 -0.17 -0.99
CA ILE A 268 23.78 -1.60 -1.33
C ILE A 268 24.69 -2.34 -0.35
N VAL A 269 24.24 -3.52 0.07
CA VAL A 269 24.97 -4.47 0.92
C VAL A 269 25.15 -5.76 0.14
N PHE A 270 26.38 -6.26 0.00
CA PHE A 270 26.67 -7.50 -0.73
C PHE A 270 26.87 -8.69 0.23
N ALA A 271 26.53 -9.88 -0.24
CA ALA A 271 26.75 -11.11 0.51
C ALA A 271 28.25 -11.34 0.77
N GLY A 272 28.59 -11.67 2.01
CA GLY A 272 29.96 -11.99 2.42
C GLY A 272 30.89 -10.78 2.59
N GLU A 273 30.41 -9.56 2.38
CA GLU A 273 31.22 -8.34 2.54
C GLU A 273 30.91 -7.61 3.86
N PRO A 274 31.94 -7.08 4.55
CA PRO A 274 31.74 -6.30 5.76
C PRO A 274 31.26 -4.87 5.48
N ASP A 275 31.52 -4.38 4.27
CA ASP A 275 31.29 -2.99 3.88
C ASP A 275 29.95 -2.84 3.15
N ALA A 276 29.36 -1.66 3.26
CA ALA A 276 28.23 -1.24 2.43
C ALA A 276 28.65 -0.08 1.52
N TYR A 277 27.85 0.19 0.48
CA TYR A 277 28.16 1.25 -0.47
C TYR A 277 26.94 2.14 -0.67
N LYS A 278 27.08 3.44 -0.39
CA LYS A 278 26.07 4.44 -0.73
C LYS A 278 26.27 4.86 -2.18
N LEU A 279 25.22 4.75 -2.98
CA LEU A 279 25.19 5.23 -4.36
C LEU A 279 24.31 6.47 -4.40
N THR A 280 24.93 7.60 -4.72
CA THR A 280 24.24 8.88 -4.91
C THR A 280 24.26 9.22 -6.40
N LEU A 281 23.11 9.49 -7.01
CA LEU A 281 23.04 9.84 -8.42
C LEU A 281 23.86 11.11 -8.68
N SER A 282 24.81 11.07 -9.60
CA SER A 282 25.61 12.24 -9.95
C SER A 282 24.72 13.41 -10.39
N PRO A 283 24.98 14.66 -9.94
CA PRO A 283 24.10 15.80 -10.22
C PRO A 283 23.78 15.99 -11.71
N ASP A 284 24.81 15.80 -12.55
CA ASP A 284 24.76 16.04 -14.00
C ASP A 284 24.05 14.92 -14.79
N VAL A 285 23.71 13.80 -14.15
CA VAL A 285 23.05 12.69 -14.84
C VAL A 285 21.56 12.95 -14.97
N SER A 286 21.10 13.17 -16.19
CA SER A 286 19.69 13.03 -16.55
C SER A 286 19.41 11.61 -17.02
N LEU A 287 18.37 10.98 -16.47
CA LEU A 287 17.93 9.66 -16.90
C LEU A 287 17.45 9.68 -18.36
N ILE A 288 16.78 10.75 -18.76
CA ILE A 288 16.25 10.91 -20.12
C ILE A 288 17.40 11.01 -21.14
N ASP A 289 18.43 11.80 -20.84
CA ASP A 289 19.58 11.97 -21.73
C ASP A 289 20.38 10.68 -21.92
N VAL A 290 20.37 9.78 -20.92
CA VAL A 290 20.97 8.43 -21.02
C VAL A 290 20.00 7.36 -21.53
N GLY A 291 18.87 7.78 -22.13
CA GLY A 291 17.93 6.93 -22.85
C GLY A 291 16.88 6.21 -21.99
N VAL A 292 16.70 6.58 -20.72
CA VAL A 292 15.64 6.02 -19.87
C VAL A 292 14.32 6.71 -20.18
N LYS A 293 13.31 5.91 -20.54
CA LYS A 293 11.93 6.40 -20.74
C LYS A 293 11.28 6.66 -19.38
N VAL A 294 11.17 7.93 -19.00
CA VAL A 294 10.51 8.37 -17.77
C VAL A 294 10.06 9.81 -17.89
N HIS A 295 8.99 10.19 -17.19
CA HIS A 295 8.55 11.58 -17.12
C HIS A 295 9.59 12.47 -16.41
N ARG A 296 9.79 13.70 -16.92
CA ARG A 296 10.83 14.62 -16.44
C ARG A 296 10.79 14.88 -14.95
N ALA A 297 9.59 14.98 -14.37
CA ALA A 297 9.39 15.22 -12.95
C ALA A 297 9.76 14.02 -12.06
N LEU A 298 9.75 12.81 -12.59
CA LEU A 298 9.95 11.57 -11.82
C LEU A 298 11.39 11.06 -11.87
N GLN A 299 12.17 11.54 -12.84
CA GLN A 299 13.51 11.02 -13.13
C GLN A 299 14.52 11.15 -11.97
N LYS A 300 14.21 11.97 -10.96
CA LYS A 300 15.02 12.18 -9.75
C LYS A 300 14.33 11.62 -8.49
N LEU A 301 13.50 10.58 -8.63
CA LEU A 301 12.97 9.84 -7.49
C LEU A 301 13.81 8.59 -7.24
N ASP A 302 14.11 8.30 -5.97
CA ASP A 302 14.90 7.13 -5.55
C ASP A 302 14.43 5.81 -6.21
N PRO A 303 13.15 5.42 -6.14
CA PRO A 303 12.71 4.18 -6.75
C PRO A 303 12.84 4.18 -8.28
N VAL A 304 12.71 5.33 -8.94
CA VAL A 304 12.85 5.46 -10.40
C VAL A 304 14.32 5.28 -10.79
N VAL A 305 15.24 5.92 -10.08
CA VAL A 305 16.68 5.82 -10.33
C VAL A 305 17.17 4.40 -10.06
N GLU A 306 16.75 3.79 -8.96
CA GLU A 306 17.07 2.40 -8.65
C GLU A 306 16.51 1.46 -9.72
N ALA A 307 15.23 1.61 -10.06
CA ALA A 307 14.52 0.68 -10.92
C ALA A 307 14.89 0.75 -12.40
N LEU A 308 15.05 1.96 -12.95
CA LEU A 308 15.13 2.19 -14.40
C LEU A 308 16.54 2.56 -14.86
N LEU A 309 17.41 3.03 -13.96
CA LEU A 309 18.82 3.33 -14.27
C LEU A 309 19.74 2.23 -13.72
N PHE A 310 19.75 2.04 -12.39
CA PHE A 310 20.72 1.17 -11.72
C PHE A 310 20.50 -0.30 -12.02
N ARG A 311 19.32 -0.86 -11.70
CA ARG A 311 19.07 -2.31 -11.85
C ARG A 311 19.33 -2.84 -13.27
N PRO A 312 18.82 -2.23 -14.35
CA PRO A 312 19.01 -2.77 -15.70
C PRO A 312 20.48 -2.76 -16.15
N ARG A 313 21.31 -1.89 -15.56
CA ARG A 313 22.71 -1.69 -15.98
C ARG A 313 23.71 -2.41 -15.07
N ALA A 314 23.44 -2.48 -13.78
CA ALA A 314 24.36 -3.02 -12.78
C ALA A 314 23.93 -4.37 -12.21
N LEU A 315 22.64 -4.75 -12.34
CA LEU A 315 22.07 -5.98 -11.81
C LEU A 315 21.28 -6.76 -12.88
N ALA A 316 21.71 -6.66 -14.14
CA ALA A 316 21.07 -7.35 -15.25
C ALA A 316 21.00 -8.87 -15.01
N GLY A 317 19.81 -9.46 -15.17
CA GLY A 317 19.57 -10.90 -14.95
C GLY A 317 19.36 -11.30 -13.48
N ALA A 318 19.41 -10.37 -12.52
CA ALA A 318 19.04 -10.65 -11.14
C ALA A 318 17.52 -10.56 -10.93
N THR A 319 16.99 -11.45 -10.10
CA THR A 319 15.63 -11.39 -9.57
C THR A 319 15.60 -10.49 -8.35
N VAL A 320 14.76 -9.45 -8.38
CA VAL A 320 14.64 -8.48 -7.29
C VAL A 320 13.24 -8.58 -6.69
N THR A 321 13.18 -8.86 -5.39
CA THR A 321 11.94 -8.81 -4.60
C THR A 321 12.00 -7.66 -3.61
N THR A 322 10.86 -7.21 -3.08
CA THR A 322 10.80 -6.10 -2.12
C THR A 322 10.33 -6.53 -0.74
N ASP A 323 10.83 -5.90 0.32
CA ASP A 323 10.32 -6.05 1.69
C ASP A 323 10.51 -4.73 2.46
N THR A 324 9.62 -4.41 3.40
CA THR A 324 9.66 -3.19 4.22
C THR A 324 10.45 -3.38 5.53
N ASP A 325 10.71 -4.61 5.93
CA ASP A 325 11.44 -4.97 7.15
C ASP A 325 12.95 -5.08 6.86
N LEU A 326 13.68 -3.99 7.15
CA LEU A 326 15.14 -3.94 6.94
C LEU A 326 15.90 -5.10 7.65
N PRO A 327 15.65 -5.41 8.94
CA PRO A 327 16.20 -6.60 9.58
C PRO A 327 16.04 -7.88 8.75
N ARG A 328 14.84 -8.15 8.23
CA ARG A 328 14.58 -9.33 7.41
C ARG A 328 15.32 -9.28 6.07
N VAL A 329 15.40 -8.11 5.45
CA VAL A 329 16.13 -7.90 4.20
C VAL A 329 17.62 -8.20 4.37
N LEU A 330 18.24 -7.73 5.45
CA LEU A 330 19.64 -8.02 5.75
C LEU A 330 19.85 -9.49 6.13
N ALA A 331 18.91 -10.09 6.86
CA ALA A 331 18.93 -11.53 7.14
C ALA A 331 18.85 -12.37 5.86
N ALA A 332 18.09 -11.93 4.85
CA ALA A 332 18.03 -12.61 3.55
C ALA A 332 19.38 -12.65 2.84
N VAL A 333 20.21 -11.59 2.95
CA VAL A 333 21.58 -11.57 2.42
C VAL A 333 22.46 -12.59 3.15
N GLN A 334 22.33 -12.68 4.47
CA GLN A 334 23.03 -13.69 5.26
C GLN A 334 22.57 -15.12 4.92
N GLY A 335 21.30 -15.27 4.53
CA GLY A 335 20.68 -16.52 4.11
C GLY A 335 20.86 -16.88 2.63
N GLY A 336 21.70 -16.18 1.88
CA GLY A 336 22.07 -16.54 0.51
C GLY A 336 21.52 -15.64 -0.61
N ALA A 337 20.81 -14.55 -0.29
CA ALA A 337 20.58 -13.50 -1.29
C ALA A 337 21.91 -12.81 -1.63
N ALA A 338 22.09 -12.42 -2.89
CA ALA A 338 23.36 -11.89 -3.39
C ALA A 338 23.64 -10.46 -2.89
N ALA A 339 22.59 -9.66 -2.74
CA ALA A 339 22.68 -8.31 -2.18
C ALA A 339 21.34 -7.83 -1.61
N ALA A 340 21.39 -6.76 -0.83
CA ALA A 340 20.23 -5.97 -0.42
C ALA A 340 20.42 -4.51 -0.83
N ILE A 341 19.35 -3.86 -1.27
CA ILE A 341 19.32 -2.42 -1.53
C ILE A 341 18.41 -1.75 -0.50
N VAL A 342 19.01 -0.91 0.33
CA VAL A 342 18.35 -0.11 1.35
C VAL A 342 17.91 1.21 0.73
N MET A 343 16.59 1.39 0.64
CA MET A 343 15.93 2.58 0.10
C MET A 343 15.53 3.57 1.19
N ARG A 344 15.28 4.83 0.81
CA ARG A 344 14.54 5.78 1.65
C ARG A 344 13.03 5.62 1.45
N PRO A 345 12.20 5.97 2.45
CA PRO A 345 10.78 6.11 2.24
C PRO A 345 10.50 7.25 1.25
N MET A 346 9.56 7.03 0.33
CA MET A 346 9.05 8.09 -0.53
C MET A 346 8.11 8.97 0.28
N GLN A 347 8.24 10.30 0.14
CA GLN A 347 7.40 11.24 0.88
C GLN A 347 5.98 11.27 0.30
N LEU A 348 4.98 11.49 1.15
CA LEU A 348 3.59 11.53 0.73
C LEU A 348 3.35 12.58 -0.38
N ASP A 349 3.96 13.75 -0.29
CA ASP A 349 3.78 14.79 -1.31
C ASP A 349 4.37 14.41 -2.67
N GLN A 350 5.48 13.65 -2.69
CA GLN A 350 6.02 13.12 -3.95
C GLN A 350 5.03 12.14 -4.59
N LEU A 351 4.33 11.38 -3.75
CA LEU A 351 3.41 10.32 -4.14
C LEU A 351 2.12 10.92 -4.73
N ILE A 352 1.57 11.94 -4.06
CA ILE A 352 0.45 12.73 -4.58
C ILE A 352 0.81 13.49 -5.84
N HIS A 353 2.05 14.00 -5.94
CA HIS A 353 2.51 14.66 -7.16
C HIS A 353 2.52 13.70 -8.37
N VAL A 354 2.94 12.44 -8.20
CA VAL A 354 2.87 11.42 -9.24
C VAL A 354 1.42 11.20 -9.71
N ASP A 355 0.49 11.01 -8.76
CA ASP A 355 -0.95 10.85 -9.06
C ASP A 355 -1.53 12.03 -9.84
N GLU A 356 -1.14 13.25 -9.47
CA GLU A 356 -1.62 14.49 -10.11
C GLU A 356 -1.11 14.66 -11.53
N LEU A 357 0.14 14.22 -11.79
CA LEU A 357 0.68 14.13 -13.15
C LEU A 357 -0.01 13.04 -13.97
N GLY A 358 -0.59 12.03 -13.33
CA GLY A 358 -1.16 10.86 -14.03
C GLY A 358 -0.07 9.92 -14.57
N GLU A 359 1.10 9.95 -13.93
CA GLU A 359 2.23 9.08 -14.23
C GLU A 359 2.29 7.93 -13.22
N LEU A 360 3.09 6.91 -13.51
CA LEU A 360 3.27 5.75 -12.63
C LEU A 360 4.72 5.58 -12.22
N LEU A 361 4.92 5.13 -10.99
CA LEU A 361 6.19 4.62 -10.49
C LEU A 361 6.34 3.14 -10.84
N PRO A 362 7.59 2.64 -10.92
CA PRO A 362 7.85 1.21 -10.99
C PRO A 362 7.18 0.45 -9.83
N ALA A 363 6.72 -0.77 -10.09
CA ALA A 363 6.10 -1.61 -9.05
C ALA A 363 7.00 -1.79 -7.80
N GLY A 364 6.41 -1.71 -6.61
CA GLY A 364 7.11 -1.83 -5.33
C GLY A 364 7.88 -0.57 -4.93
N SER A 365 7.44 0.61 -5.33
CA SER A 365 8.08 1.89 -5.00
C SER A 365 7.67 2.44 -3.63
N THR A 366 6.45 2.19 -3.20
CA THR A 366 5.82 2.91 -2.08
C THR A 366 5.20 1.97 -1.06
N ALA A 367 5.33 2.25 0.23
CA ALA A 367 4.69 1.44 1.28
C ALA A 367 4.25 2.31 2.47
N PHE A 368 3.29 1.80 3.22
CA PHE A 368 2.76 2.43 4.43
C PHE A 368 2.80 1.47 5.61
N PHE A 369 3.20 1.98 6.77
CA PHE A 369 3.26 1.26 8.04
C PHE A 369 2.25 1.82 9.07
N PRO A 370 1.60 0.98 9.87
CA PRO A 370 1.42 -0.45 9.65
C PRO A 370 0.60 -0.69 8.38
N PRO A 371 0.67 -1.88 7.75
CA PRO A 371 -0.22 -2.20 6.64
C PRO A 371 -1.68 -2.20 7.10
N VAL A 372 -2.62 -2.07 6.16
CA VAL A 372 -4.04 -2.27 6.49
C VAL A 372 -4.25 -3.76 6.78
N ALA A 373 -4.86 -4.08 7.92
CA ALA A 373 -5.12 -5.46 8.28
C ALA A 373 -6.21 -6.05 7.36
N ALA A 374 -5.87 -7.18 6.74
CA ALA A 374 -6.80 -7.97 5.95
C ALA A 374 -7.82 -8.68 6.86
N GLY A 375 -9.01 -8.98 6.35
CA GLY A 375 -10.00 -9.77 7.09
C GLY A 375 -10.74 -9.07 8.23
N LEU A 376 -10.39 -7.83 8.63
CA LEU A 376 -11.12 -7.08 9.66
C LEU A 376 -12.55 -6.74 9.25
N VAL A 377 -12.69 -6.28 8.00
CA VAL A 377 -13.94 -5.98 7.33
C VAL A 377 -13.78 -6.47 5.90
N MET A 378 -14.73 -7.26 5.43
CA MET A 378 -14.76 -7.82 4.09
C MET A 378 -16.09 -7.48 3.42
N SER A 379 -16.16 -7.60 2.10
CA SER A 379 -17.41 -7.36 1.35
C SER A 379 -17.67 -8.52 0.40
N MET A 380 -18.87 -9.08 0.46
CA MET A 380 -19.34 -9.95 -0.63
C MET A 380 -19.49 -9.14 -1.91
N VAL A 381 -19.33 -9.81 -3.04
CA VAL A 381 -19.68 -9.27 -4.36
C VAL A 381 -20.89 -10.05 -4.86
N ASP A 382 -22.04 -9.40 -4.82
CA ASP A 382 -23.32 -9.94 -5.24
C ASP A 382 -23.97 -8.97 -6.25
N PRO A 383 -24.04 -9.35 -7.54
CA PRO A 383 -24.63 -8.51 -8.59
C PRO A 383 -26.06 -8.04 -8.28
N ASP A 384 -26.81 -8.80 -7.50
CA ASP A 384 -28.22 -8.52 -7.19
C ASP A 384 -28.37 -7.76 -5.84
N GLU A 385 -27.29 -7.59 -5.08
CA GLU A 385 -27.29 -6.80 -3.86
C GLU A 385 -27.21 -5.30 -4.15
N ASP A 386 -28.24 -4.56 -3.73
CA ASP A 386 -28.24 -3.10 -3.76
C ASP A 386 -27.48 -2.52 -2.53
N LEU A 387 -26.70 -1.45 -2.73
CA LEU A 387 -25.96 -0.73 -1.68
C LEU A 387 -26.48 0.69 -1.33
N VAL A 388 -27.46 1.26 -2.05
CA VAL A 388 -27.85 2.69 -1.89
C VAL A 388 -29.13 2.93 -1.13
#